data_AF-A0A399XMX8-F1
#
_entry.id   AF-A0A399XMX8-F1
#
_cell.length_a   1.000
_cell.length_b   1.000
_cell.length_c   1.000
_cell.angle_alpha   90.00
_cell.angle_beta   90.00
_cell.angle_gamma   90.00
#
_symmetry.space_group_name_H-M   'P 1'
#
loop_
_entity.id
_entity.type
_entity.pdbx_description
1 polymer ?
#
loop_
_entity_poly.entity_id
_entity_poly.type
_entity_poly.pdbx_seq_one_letter_code
_entity_poly.pdbx_strand_id
1 'polypeptide(L)'
;MQFWIWLMRYLHVLSIAAYLGGAFVMEFVLAPAQAAIPPAQAQVMGEKTSKRYLIVAWSALTMLFLSCTTTLFLYKQLTWSWPFFQGDLKLSHSYGRTTLLLFIFWCILVANGAILTFKIRPTLSQKFKAGATAQGVAAKQEGQMKAAKWASRITRIDLVIGVCAAILGVSLATRKLFL
;
A
#
# COMPACT_ATOMS: atom_id res chain seq x y z
N MET A 1 29.21 -2.04 8.67
CA MET A 1 28.17 -2.88 8.03
C MET A 1 26.96 -3.09 8.94
N GLN A 2 27.15 -3.45 10.20
CA GLN A 2 26.04 -3.72 11.14
C GLN A 2 25.06 -2.55 11.32
N PHE A 3 25.57 -1.31 11.46
CA PHE A 3 24.73 -0.10 11.57
C PHE A 3 23.72 0.04 10.42
N TRP A 4 24.16 -0.18 9.17
CA TRP A 4 23.30 -0.06 7.99
C TRP A 4 22.18 -1.10 7.97
N ILE A 5 22.45 -2.31 8.43
CA ILE A 5 21.43 -3.37 8.56
C ILE A 5 20.38 -2.96 9.58
N TRP A 6 20.79 -2.46 10.75
CA TRP A 6 19.86 -1.97 11.77
C TRP A 6 19.00 -0.81 11.26
N LEU A 7 19.61 0.15 10.56
CA LEU A 7 18.89 1.27 9.97
C LEU A 7 17.84 0.79 8.95
N MET A 8 18.22 -0.11 8.04
CA MET A 8 17.28 -0.65 7.04
C MET A 8 16.14 -1.44 7.69
N ARG A 9 16.43 -2.22 8.73
CA ARG A 9 15.39 -2.93 9.51
C ARG A 9 14.43 -1.96 10.19
N TYR A 10 14.95 -0.92 10.84
CA TYR A 10 14.12 0.11 11.47
C TYR A 10 13.21 0.79 10.44
N LEU A 11 13.78 1.21 9.29
CA LEU A 11 13.02 1.82 8.20
C LEU A 11 11.98 0.87 7.61
N HIS A 12 12.29 -0.42 7.49
CA HIS A 12 11.36 -1.44 7.02
C HIS A 12 10.13 -1.55 7.95
N VAL A 13 10.37 -1.72 9.26
CA VAL A 13 9.29 -1.82 10.26
C VAL A 13 8.46 -0.53 10.31
N LEU A 14 9.11 0.64 10.30
CA LEU A 14 8.44 1.93 10.27
C LEU A 14 7.56 2.06 9.02
N SER A 15 8.01 1.56 7.87
CA SER A 15 7.26 1.63 6.62
C SER A 15 6.06 0.68 6.62
N ILE A 16 6.18 -0.53 7.17
CA ILE A 16 5.02 -1.43 7.38
C ILE A 16 4.01 -0.74 8.29
N ALA A 17 4.46 -0.19 9.42
CA ALA A 17 3.59 0.47 10.39
C ALA A 17 2.88 1.69 9.79
N ALA A 18 3.60 2.52 9.02
CA ALA A 18 3.03 3.68 8.35
C ALA A 18 2.01 3.28 7.27
N TYR A 19 2.31 2.26 6.46
CA TYR A 19 1.42 1.79 5.41
C TYR A 19 0.15 1.15 5.98
N LEU A 20 0.29 0.15 6.86
CA LEU A 20 -0.85 -0.54 7.47
C LEU A 20 -1.63 0.34 8.43
N GLY A 21 -0.94 1.09 9.29
CA GLY A 21 -1.58 2.02 10.22
C GLY A 21 -2.36 3.10 9.48
N GLY A 22 -1.78 3.65 8.40
CA GLY A 22 -2.47 4.59 7.53
C GLY A 22 -3.72 3.98 6.88
N ALA A 23 -3.60 2.80 6.26
CA ALA A 23 -4.74 2.11 5.65
C ALA A 23 -5.85 1.80 6.67
N PHE A 24 -5.47 1.36 7.87
CA PHE A 24 -6.39 1.08 8.97
C PHE A 24 -7.15 2.35 9.41
N VAL A 25 -6.44 3.45 9.67
CA VAL A 25 -7.05 4.72 10.06
C VAL A 25 -7.99 5.22 8.97
N MET A 26 -7.61 5.10 7.69
CA MET A 26 -8.46 5.53 6.58
C MET A 26 -9.78 4.73 6.51
N GLU A 27 -9.73 3.41 6.66
CA GLU A 27 -10.91 2.54 6.52
C GLU A 27 -11.80 2.53 7.76
N PHE A 28 -11.21 2.47 8.97
CA PHE A 28 -11.97 2.22 10.20
C PHE A 28 -12.22 3.47 11.05
N VAL A 29 -11.48 4.55 10.82
CA VAL A 29 -11.64 5.80 11.60
C VAL A 29 -12.20 6.90 10.71
N LEU A 30 -11.53 7.20 9.60
CA LEU A 30 -11.89 8.32 8.76
C LEU A 30 -13.18 8.06 7.96
N ALA A 31 -13.30 6.91 7.29
CA ALA A 31 -14.47 6.63 6.47
C ALA A 31 -15.79 6.62 7.29
N PRO A 32 -15.86 6.01 8.49
CA PRO A 32 -17.04 6.12 9.35
C PRO A 32 -17.29 7.56 9.83
N ALA A 33 -16.25 8.30 10.21
CA ALA A 33 -16.39 9.69 10.64
C ALA A 33 -16.95 10.59 9.53
N GLN A 34 -16.56 10.36 8.27
CA GLN A 34 -17.07 11.10 7.12
C GLN A 34 -18.55 10.86 6.85
N ALA A 35 -19.10 9.71 7.23
CA ALA A 35 -20.52 9.40 7.04
C ALA A 35 -21.44 10.30 7.88
N ALA A 36 -20.94 10.87 8.98
CA ALA A 36 -21.69 11.79 9.84
C ALA A 36 -21.61 13.26 9.37
N ILE A 37 -20.76 13.58 8.40
CA ILE A 37 -20.50 14.94 7.94
C ILE A 37 -21.36 15.24 6.69
N PRO A 38 -21.88 16.48 6.52
CA PRO A 38 -22.59 16.86 5.32
C PRO A 38 -21.78 16.55 4.03
N PRO A 39 -22.41 16.01 2.97
CA PRO A 39 -21.68 15.44 1.82
C PRO A 39 -20.65 16.37 1.17
N ALA A 40 -20.96 17.66 1.07
CA ALA A 40 -20.05 18.66 0.49
C ALA A 40 -18.75 18.82 1.33
N GLN A 41 -18.88 18.82 2.66
CA GLN A 41 -17.73 18.93 3.56
C GLN A 41 -16.95 17.61 3.62
N ALA A 42 -17.66 16.48 3.65
CA ALA A 42 -17.05 15.14 3.60
C ALA A 42 -16.22 14.94 2.33
N GLN A 43 -16.68 15.44 1.18
CA GLN A 43 -15.92 15.37 -0.08
C GLN A 43 -14.61 16.17 -0.02
N VAL A 44 -14.65 17.41 0.47
CA VAL A 44 -13.44 18.25 0.59
C VAL A 44 -12.45 17.66 1.59
N MET A 45 -12.95 17.16 2.73
CA MET A 45 -12.11 16.47 3.72
C MET A 45 -11.48 15.20 3.13
N GLY A 46 -12.28 14.37 2.46
CA GLY A 46 -11.84 13.14 1.80
C GLY A 46 -10.76 13.41 0.77
N GLU A 47 -10.92 14.43 -0.07
CA GLU A 47 -9.92 14.78 -1.09
C GLU A 47 -8.58 15.20 -0.45
N LYS A 48 -8.61 16.07 0.56
CA LYS A 48 -7.41 16.56 1.26
C LYS A 48 -6.70 15.44 2.01
N THR A 49 -7.45 14.64 2.78
CA THR A 49 -6.87 13.55 3.56
C THR A 49 -6.35 12.43 2.65
N SER A 50 -7.09 12.07 1.60
CA SER A 50 -6.63 11.11 0.59
C SER A 50 -5.35 11.58 -0.10
N LYS A 51 -5.21 12.88 -0.42
CA LYS A 51 -3.97 13.40 -1.01
C LYS A 51 -2.75 13.19 -0.11
N ARG A 52 -2.89 13.48 1.17
CA ARG A 52 -1.80 13.35 2.16
C ARG A 52 -1.48 11.88 2.40
N TYR A 53 -2.51 11.06 2.59
CA TYR A 53 -2.36 9.62 2.76
C TYR A 53 -1.64 8.98 1.57
N LEU A 54 -1.96 9.38 0.34
CA LEU A 54 -1.32 8.85 -0.86
C LEU A 54 0.20 9.07 -0.87
N ILE A 55 0.66 10.25 -0.45
CA ILE A 55 2.11 10.53 -0.33
C ILE A 55 2.73 9.55 0.67
N VAL A 56 2.14 9.40 1.85
CA VAL A 56 2.62 8.49 2.89
C VAL A 56 2.63 7.03 2.40
N ALA A 57 1.56 6.59 1.74
CA ALA A 57 1.42 5.24 1.24
C ALA A 57 2.48 4.90 0.17
N TRP A 58 2.70 5.78 -0.81
CA TRP A 58 3.73 5.58 -1.83
C TRP A 58 5.15 5.67 -1.27
N SER A 59 5.40 6.59 -0.35
CA SER A 59 6.69 6.66 0.35
C SER A 59 6.96 5.38 1.16
N ALA A 60 5.96 4.87 1.87
CA ALA A 60 6.08 3.64 2.65
C ALA A 60 6.30 2.40 1.75
N LEU A 61 5.53 2.24 0.66
CA LEU A 61 5.72 1.13 -0.29
C LEU A 61 7.11 1.17 -0.95
N THR A 62 7.59 2.36 -1.30
CA THR A 62 8.93 2.54 -1.87
C THR A 62 10.01 2.19 -0.85
N MET A 63 9.87 2.69 0.38
CA MET A 63 10.82 2.41 1.46
C MET A 63 10.83 0.92 1.86
N LEU A 64 9.68 0.24 1.81
CA LEU A 64 9.59 -1.21 2.01
C LEU A 64 10.45 -1.99 1.02
N PHE A 65 10.34 -1.65 -0.28
CA PHE A 65 11.12 -2.27 -1.33
C PHE A 65 12.61 -1.99 -1.17
N LEU A 66 12.99 -0.73 -0.96
CA LEU A 66 14.38 -0.32 -0.82
C LEU A 66 15.06 -0.95 0.41
N SER A 67 14.40 -0.93 1.56
CA SER A 67 14.93 -1.52 2.80
C SER A 67 15.10 -3.03 2.68
N CYS A 68 14.13 -3.75 2.07
CA CYS A 68 14.23 -5.18 1.83
C CYS A 68 15.38 -5.52 0.87
N THR A 69 15.42 -4.87 -0.29
CA THR A 69 16.43 -5.11 -1.33
C THR A 69 17.84 -4.81 -0.82
N THR A 70 18.02 -3.69 -0.13
CA THR A 70 19.31 -3.29 0.46
C THR A 70 19.74 -4.30 1.52
N THR A 71 18.83 -4.78 2.37
CA THR A 71 19.15 -5.78 3.39
C THR A 71 19.59 -7.09 2.76
N LEU A 72 18.89 -7.59 1.73
CA LEU A 72 19.27 -8.81 1.00
C LEU A 72 20.63 -8.67 0.31
N PHE A 73 20.93 -7.48 -0.23
CA PHE A 73 22.23 -7.18 -0.83
C PHE A 73 23.35 -7.18 0.21
N LEU A 74 23.14 -6.56 1.37
CA LEU A 74 24.12 -6.54 2.48
C LEU A 74 24.39 -7.94 3.05
N TYR A 75 23.38 -8.83 3.07
CA TYR A 75 23.54 -10.24 3.43
C TYR A 75 24.11 -11.11 2.32
N LYS A 76 24.48 -10.54 1.16
CA LYS A 76 24.98 -11.25 -0.03
C LYS A 76 24.02 -12.34 -0.54
N GLN A 77 22.73 -12.21 -0.25
CA GLN A 77 21.69 -13.09 -0.78
C GLN A 77 21.21 -12.64 -2.16
N LEU A 78 21.41 -11.36 -2.48
CA LEU A 78 21.09 -10.77 -3.78
C LEU A 78 22.37 -10.23 -4.42
N THR A 79 22.63 -10.56 -5.68
CA THR A 79 23.79 -10.07 -6.46
C THR A 79 23.34 -9.39 -7.75
N TRP A 80 24.17 -8.51 -8.31
CA TRP A 80 23.92 -7.88 -9.61
C TRP A 80 24.27 -8.78 -10.81
N SER A 81 25.06 -9.83 -10.58
CA SER A 81 25.40 -10.83 -11.59
C SER A 81 24.46 -12.04 -11.52
N TRP A 82 24.25 -12.69 -12.67
CA TRP A 82 23.53 -13.96 -12.74
C TRP A 82 24.34 -15.08 -12.07
N PRO A 83 23.73 -15.93 -11.22
CA PRO A 83 22.34 -15.89 -10.76
C PRO A 83 22.08 -14.82 -9.70
N PHE A 84 21.00 -14.02 -9.87
CA PHE A 84 20.66 -12.91 -8.96
C PHE A 84 20.37 -13.36 -7.52
N PHE A 85 19.80 -14.57 -7.33
CA PHE A 85 19.42 -15.13 -6.04
C PHE A 85 20.46 -16.13 -5.55
N GLN A 86 21.03 -15.89 -4.36
CA GLN A 86 22.07 -16.72 -3.75
C GLN A 86 21.70 -17.19 -2.34
N GLY A 87 22.42 -18.21 -1.86
CA GLY A 87 22.24 -18.77 -0.52
C GLY A 87 20.80 -19.23 -0.25
N ASP A 88 20.25 -18.81 0.88
CA ASP A 88 18.89 -19.17 1.34
C ASP A 88 17.77 -18.57 0.47
N LEU A 89 18.09 -17.60 -0.39
CA LEU A 89 17.12 -16.95 -1.27
C LEU A 89 16.75 -17.80 -2.49
N LYS A 90 17.44 -18.94 -2.71
CA LYS A 90 17.04 -19.91 -3.75
C LYS A 90 15.65 -20.48 -3.45
N LEU A 91 14.87 -20.74 -4.50
CA LEU A 91 13.49 -21.25 -4.40
C LEU A 91 13.40 -22.68 -3.84
N SER A 92 14.52 -23.40 -3.78
CA SER A 92 14.62 -24.68 -3.09
C SER A 92 14.45 -24.54 -1.57
N HIS A 93 14.75 -23.37 -0.99
CA HIS A 93 14.62 -23.12 0.43
C HIS A 93 13.27 -22.48 0.77
N SER A 94 12.74 -22.84 1.93
CA SER A 94 11.52 -22.23 2.48
C SER A 94 11.62 -20.70 2.56
N TYR A 95 12.79 -20.19 2.94
CA TYR A 95 13.07 -18.75 3.01
C TYR A 95 12.90 -18.05 1.65
N GLY A 96 13.55 -18.53 0.59
CA GLY A 96 13.41 -17.97 -0.75
C GLY A 96 11.98 -17.94 -1.27
N ARG A 97 11.19 -18.99 -1.00
CA ARG A 97 9.77 -19.05 -1.37
C ARG A 97 8.93 -18.01 -0.63
N THR A 98 9.13 -17.84 0.68
CA THR A 98 8.40 -16.85 1.46
C THR A 98 8.79 -15.42 1.06
N THR A 99 10.07 -15.16 0.80
CA THR A 99 10.54 -13.85 0.30
C THR A 99 9.94 -13.53 -1.08
N LEU A 100 9.87 -14.51 -1.98
CA LEU A 100 9.18 -14.34 -3.26
C LEU A 100 7.69 -14.05 -3.08
N LEU A 101 7.02 -14.76 -2.17
CA LEU A 101 5.60 -14.53 -1.87
C LEU A 101 5.36 -13.11 -1.32
N LEU A 102 6.22 -12.63 -0.43
CA LEU A 102 6.17 -11.24 0.07
C LEU A 102 6.39 -10.22 -1.04
N PHE A 103 7.30 -10.51 -1.98
CA PHE A 103 7.51 -9.66 -3.15
C PHE A 103 6.27 -9.63 -4.06
N ILE A 104 5.61 -10.78 -4.27
CA ILE A 104 4.34 -10.84 -5.00
C ILE A 104 3.26 -10.00 -4.32
N PHE A 105 3.12 -10.11 -2.99
CA PHE A 105 2.18 -9.27 -2.23
C PHE A 105 2.50 -7.79 -2.39
N TRP A 106 3.78 -7.40 -2.29
CA TRP A 106 4.19 -6.02 -2.54
C TRP A 106 3.83 -5.56 -3.96
N CYS A 107 4.05 -6.37 -5.00
CA CYS A 107 3.65 -6.06 -6.37
C CYS A 107 2.13 -5.85 -6.50
N ILE A 108 1.32 -6.68 -5.84
CA ILE A 108 -0.14 -6.53 -5.83
C ILE A 108 -0.55 -5.22 -5.14
N LEU A 109 0.05 -4.88 -3.99
CA LEU A 109 -0.21 -3.62 -3.29
C LEU A 109 0.17 -2.41 -4.14
N VAL A 110 1.29 -2.45 -4.86
CA VAL A 110 1.71 -1.39 -5.79
C VAL A 110 0.73 -1.27 -6.95
N ALA A 111 0.30 -2.38 -7.54
CA ALA A 111 -0.67 -2.36 -8.63
C ALA A 111 -2.02 -1.79 -8.18
N ASN A 112 -2.52 -2.21 -7.02
CA ASN A 112 -3.75 -1.68 -6.43
C ASN A 112 -3.63 -0.19 -6.10
N GLY A 113 -2.51 0.22 -5.50
CA GLY A 113 -2.19 1.63 -5.25
C GLY A 113 -2.16 2.47 -6.54
N ALA A 114 -1.60 1.94 -7.62
CA ALA A 114 -1.60 2.59 -8.93
C ALA A 114 -3.00 2.71 -9.53
N ILE A 115 -3.82 1.65 -9.47
CA ILE A 115 -5.21 1.67 -9.95
C ILE A 115 -6.03 2.72 -9.18
N LEU A 116 -5.91 2.76 -7.85
CA LEU A 116 -6.56 3.77 -7.01
C LEU A 116 -6.12 5.19 -7.39
N THR A 117 -4.81 5.38 -7.56
CA THR A 117 -4.20 6.69 -7.82
C THR A 117 -4.55 7.23 -9.21
N PHE A 118 -4.40 6.42 -10.25
CA PHE A 118 -4.48 6.87 -11.64
C PHE A 118 -5.84 6.66 -12.30
N LYS A 119 -6.64 5.67 -11.85
CA LYS A 119 -7.94 5.37 -12.46
C LYS A 119 -9.10 5.86 -11.60
N ILE A 120 -9.13 5.52 -10.32
CA ILE A 120 -10.31 5.76 -9.48
C ILE A 120 -10.36 7.20 -8.97
N ARG A 121 -9.22 7.72 -8.49
CA ARG A 121 -9.16 9.05 -7.91
C ARG A 121 -9.55 10.18 -8.89
N PRO A 122 -9.09 10.20 -10.16
CA PRO A 122 -9.52 11.22 -11.10
C PRO A 122 -11.04 11.22 -11.33
N THR A 123 -11.69 10.05 -11.31
CA THR A 123 -13.15 9.93 -11.43
C THR A 123 -13.87 10.54 -10.22
N LEU A 124 -13.31 10.40 -9.02
CA LEU A 124 -13.89 10.95 -7.79
C LEU A 124 -13.71 12.47 -7.66
N SER A 125 -12.66 13.05 -8.24
CA SER A 125 -12.36 14.49 -8.19
C SER A 125 -13.02 15.31 -9.30
N GLN A 126 -13.75 14.69 -10.23
CA GLN A 126 -14.41 15.43 -11.31
C GLN A 126 -15.53 16.32 -10.76
N LYS A 127 -15.36 17.63 -10.88
CA LYS A 127 -16.37 18.64 -10.52
C LYS A 127 -17.50 18.65 -11.55
N PHE A 128 -18.73 18.90 -11.10
CA PHE A 128 -19.86 19.14 -12.01
C PHE A 128 -19.62 20.44 -12.78
N LYS A 129 -19.76 20.40 -14.12
CA LYS A 129 -19.70 21.62 -14.94
C LYS A 129 -20.96 22.46 -14.67
N ALA A 130 -20.78 23.77 -14.51
CA ALA A 130 -21.90 24.70 -14.44
C ALA A 130 -22.75 24.56 -15.72
N GLY A 131 -24.05 24.34 -15.59
CA GLY A 131 -24.97 24.09 -16.71
C GLY A 131 -25.26 22.61 -17.02
N ALA A 132 -24.81 21.65 -16.19
CA ALA A 132 -25.21 20.25 -16.34
C ALA A 132 -26.71 20.05 -16.09
N THR A 133 -27.41 19.38 -17.01
CA THR A 133 -28.81 18.99 -16.83
C THR A 133 -28.96 18.06 -15.62
N ALA A 134 -30.12 18.07 -14.96
CA ALA A 134 -30.40 17.22 -13.79
C ALA A 134 -30.10 15.72 -14.07
N GLN A 135 -30.37 15.24 -15.30
CA GLN A 135 -29.98 13.91 -15.77
C GLN A 135 -28.46 13.70 -15.87
N GLY A 136 -27.71 14.69 -16.35
CA GLY A 136 -26.24 14.64 -16.41
C GLY A 136 -25.58 14.68 -15.03
N VAL A 137 -26.23 15.29 -14.04
CA VAL A 137 -25.79 15.27 -12.63
C VAL A 137 -26.05 13.90 -12.01
N ALA A 138 -27.24 13.32 -12.18
CA ALA A 138 -27.59 12.02 -11.63
C ALA A 138 -26.71 10.87 -12.17
N ALA A 139 -26.48 10.82 -13.49
CA ALA A 139 -25.62 9.79 -14.10
C ALA A 139 -24.16 9.87 -13.61
N LYS A 140 -23.65 11.09 -13.36
CA LYS A 140 -22.30 11.30 -12.82
C LYS A 140 -22.20 10.96 -11.34
N GLN A 141 -23.23 11.23 -10.54
CA GLN A 141 -23.30 10.80 -9.14
C GLN A 141 -23.27 9.27 -9.04
N GLU A 142 -24.00 8.56 -9.91
CA GLU A 142 -23.97 7.09 -9.93
C GLU A 142 -22.58 6.54 -10.27
N GLY A 143 -21.89 7.15 -11.24
CA GLY A 143 -20.50 6.81 -11.59
C GLY A 143 -19.53 7.01 -10.43
N GLN A 144 -19.66 8.13 -9.70
CA GLN A 144 -18.86 8.42 -8.50
C GLN A 144 -19.15 7.44 -7.37
N MET A 145 -20.42 7.07 -7.15
CA MET A 145 -20.79 6.07 -6.16
C MET A 145 -20.21 4.68 -6.47
N LYS A 146 -20.22 4.26 -7.74
CA LYS A 146 -19.58 3.00 -8.18
C LYS A 146 -18.07 3.05 -7.96
N ALA A 147 -17.42 4.15 -8.33
CA ALA A 147 -15.98 4.35 -8.11
C ALA A 147 -15.62 4.33 -6.62
N ALA A 148 -16.43 4.96 -5.76
CA ALA A 148 -16.22 4.95 -4.31
C ALA A 148 -16.36 3.55 -3.69
N LYS A 149 -17.37 2.77 -4.12
CA LYS A 149 -17.52 1.36 -3.70
C LYS A 149 -16.31 0.51 -4.13
N TRP A 150 -15.83 0.71 -5.35
CA TRP A 150 -14.61 0.04 -5.84
C TRP A 150 -13.38 0.46 -5.05
N ALA A 151 -13.24 1.75 -4.73
CA ALA A 151 -12.14 2.25 -3.91
C ALA A 151 -12.09 1.55 -2.56
N SER A 152 -13.22 1.52 -1.84
CA SER A 152 -13.33 0.85 -0.53
C SER A 152 -13.01 -0.64 -0.62
N ARG A 153 -13.50 -1.35 -1.66
CA ARG A 153 -13.17 -2.77 -1.86
C ARG A 153 -11.68 -3.00 -2.03
N ILE A 154 -11.01 -2.21 -2.88
CA ILE A 154 -9.57 -2.33 -3.11
C ILE A 154 -8.80 -2.02 -1.83
N THR A 155 -9.16 -0.96 -1.10
CA THR A 155 -8.50 -0.61 0.17
C THR A 155 -8.64 -1.72 1.23
N ARG A 156 -9.80 -2.39 1.31
CA ARG A 156 -9.95 -3.55 2.20
C ARG A 156 -9.09 -4.74 1.79
N ILE A 157 -9.02 -5.02 0.49
CA ILE A 157 -8.16 -6.08 -0.05
C ILE A 157 -6.69 -5.76 0.27
N ASP A 158 -6.25 -4.51 0.06
CA ASP A 158 -4.90 -4.05 0.39
C ASP A 158 -4.59 -4.21 1.87
N LEU A 159 -5.55 -3.89 2.75
CA LEU A 159 -5.38 -4.08 4.19
C LEU A 159 -5.20 -5.56 4.53
N VAL A 160 -6.02 -6.45 3.97
CA VAL A 160 -5.90 -7.91 4.20
C VAL A 160 -4.57 -8.43 3.67
N ILE A 161 -4.18 -8.07 2.44
CA ILE A 161 -2.90 -8.48 1.85
C ILE A 161 -1.74 -7.96 2.68
N GLY A 162 -1.78 -6.70 3.11
CA GLY A 162 -0.75 -6.10 3.93
C GLY A 162 -0.62 -6.77 5.32
N VAL A 163 -1.75 -7.12 5.96
CA VAL A 163 -1.74 -7.88 7.22
C VAL A 163 -1.16 -9.28 7.01
N CYS A 164 -1.56 -9.99 5.96
CA CYS A 164 -0.98 -11.28 5.59
C CYS A 164 0.53 -11.16 5.33
N ALA A 165 0.97 -10.12 4.62
CA ALA A 165 2.37 -9.83 4.37
C ALA A 165 3.14 -9.56 5.67
N ALA A 166 2.57 -8.80 6.61
CA ALA A 166 3.17 -8.53 7.91
C ALA A 166 3.32 -9.82 8.74
N ILE A 167 2.28 -10.67 8.79
CA ILE A 167 2.34 -11.96 9.50
C ILE A 167 3.41 -12.88 8.89
N LEU A 168 3.45 -12.99 7.56
CA LEU A 168 4.48 -13.75 6.87
C LEU A 168 5.88 -13.16 7.10
N GLY A 169 6.02 -11.83 7.16
CA GLY A 169 7.27 -11.15 7.50
C GLY A 169 7.75 -11.50 8.92
N VAL A 170 6.85 -11.57 9.90
CA VAL A 170 7.18 -12.02 11.27
C VAL A 170 7.64 -13.48 11.28
N SER A 171 7.09 -14.33 10.42
CA SER A 171 7.55 -15.74 10.30
C SER A 171 8.98 -15.86 9.76
N LEU A 172 9.44 -14.89 8.96
CA LEU A 172 10.84 -14.76 8.55
C LEU A 172 11.71 -14.16 9.66
N ALA A 173 11.15 -13.27 10.50
CA ALA A 173 11.84 -12.66 11.63
C ALA A 173 12.38 -13.70 12.60
N THR A 174 11.53 -14.67 12.93
CA THR A 174 11.81 -15.76 13.87
C THR A 174 12.91 -16.71 13.39
N ARG A 175 13.28 -16.68 12.10
CA ARG A 175 14.38 -17.46 11.51
C ARG A 175 15.67 -16.66 11.24
N LYS A 176 15.87 -15.53 11.94
CA LYS A 176 17.06 -14.65 11.93
C LYS A 176 17.14 -13.59 10.83
N LEU A 177 16.06 -12.88 10.49
CA LEU A 177 16.21 -11.69 9.63
C LEU A 177 15.44 -10.40 9.95
N PHE A 178 14.52 -10.40 10.92
CA PHE A 178 13.75 -9.19 11.27
C PHE A 178 13.68 -8.87 12.77
N LEU A 179 14.65 -9.35 13.55
CA LEU A 179 15.10 -8.75 14.82
C LEU A 179 16.63 -8.71 14.82
#